data_AF-A0A9X0L457-F1
#
_entry.id   AF-A0A9X0L457-F1
#
_cell.length_a   1.000
_cell.length_b   1.000
_cell.length_c   1.000
_cell.angle_alpha   90.00
_cell.angle_beta   90.00
_cell.angle_gamma   90.00
#
_symmetry.space_group_name_H-M   'P 1'
#
loop_
_entity.id
_entity.type
_entity.pdbx_description
1 polymer ?
#
loop_
_entity_poly.entity_id
_entity_poly.type
_entity_poly.pdbx_seq_one_letter_code
_entity_poly.pdbx_strand_id
1 'polypeptide(L)'
;MVSVLREGQAITTAGAAMAPTIKLQLTSDPACSDKASYRCKYAELTLMRAGRPVFPAIRAYKSDVGLSAWVRAARPGDKIYVFVPYQNLTVVAADGSQQPYTLPEPAKPKYPDLRTDEAKGVSFSWQLLK
;
A
#
# COMPACT_ATOMS: atom_id res chain seq x y z
N MET A 1 -1.70 -1.85 -8.32
CA MET A 1 -1.45 -2.65 -7.11
C MET A 1 -0.32 -2.04 -6.28
N VAL A 2 -0.40 -2.15 -4.95
CA VAL A 2 0.69 -1.81 -4.02
C VAL A 2 1.46 -3.09 -3.68
N SER A 3 2.78 -3.04 -3.76
CA SER A 3 3.67 -4.09 -3.27
C SER A 3 4.70 -3.53 -2.30
N VAL A 4 5.21 -4.40 -1.44
CA VAL A 4 6.28 -4.05 -0.50
C VAL A 4 7.48 -4.93 -0.77
N LEU A 5 8.63 -4.29 -0.86
CA LEU A 5 9.91 -4.92 -1.10
C LEU A 5 10.77 -4.83 0.17
N ARG A 6 11.47 -5.92 0.48
CA ARG A 6 12.59 -5.96 1.43
C ARG A 6 13.82 -6.38 0.66
N GLU A 7 14.87 -5.57 0.69
CA GLU A 7 16.13 -5.85 -0.02
C GLU A 7 15.92 -6.17 -1.52
N GLY A 8 14.90 -5.55 -2.13
CA GLY A 8 14.53 -5.77 -3.54
C GLY A 8 13.64 -7.00 -3.80
N GLN A 9 13.33 -7.81 -2.78
CA GLN A 9 12.44 -8.96 -2.90
C GLN A 9 11.02 -8.62 -2.42
N ALA A 10 10.01 -9.08 -3.18
CA ALA A 10 8.61 -8.85 -2.83
C ALA A 10 8.21 -9.64 -1.57
N ILE A 11 7.67 -8.91 -0.59
CA ILE A 11 6.98 -9.50 0.56
C ILE A 11 5.60 -9.93 0.07
N THR A 12 5.28 -11.21 0.24
CA THR A 12 3.96 -11.75 -0.07
C THR A 12 3.01 -11.54 1.10
N THR A 13 1.71 -11.72 0.87
CA THR A 13 0.69 -11.65 1.92
C THR A 13 0.90 -12.70 3.02
N ALA A 14 1.54 -13.83 2.69
CA ALA A 14 1.92 -14.87 3.64
C ALA A 14 2.90 -14.37 4.71
N GLY A 15 3.58 -13.25 4.45
CA GLY A 15 4.27 -12.48 5.47
C GLY A 15 5.78 -12.58 5.43
N ALA A 16 6.41 -11.75 6.27
CA ALA A 16 7.85 -11.73 6.50
C ALA A 16 8.12 -11.18 7.91
N ALA A 17 9.31 -11.46 8.45
CA ALA A 17 9.78 -10.82 9.67
C ALA A 17 9.82 -9.30 9.48
N MET A 18 9.48 -8.56 10.54
CA MET A 18 9.56 -7.10 10.54
C MET A 18 10.99 -6.65 10.20
N ALA A 19 11.10 -5.72 9.26
CA ALA A 19 12.36 -5.11 8.87
C ALA A 19 12.41 -3.64 9.30
N PRO A 20 13.57 -3.10 9.71
CA PRO A 20 13.70 -1.69 10.10
C PRO A 20 13.48 -0.74 8.93
N THR A 21 13.67 -1.20 7.69
CA THR A 21 13.44 -0.44 6.47
C THR A 21 12.77 -1.34 5.45
N ILE A 22 11.79 -0.80 4.74
CA ILE A 22 11.13 -1.43 3.59
C ILE A 22 11.06 -0.43 2.44
N LYS A 23 10.82 -0.94 1.24
CA LYS A 23 10.55 -0.12 0.06
C LYS A 23 9.14 -0.37 -0.45
N LEU A 24 8.35 0.68 -0.56
CA LEU A 24 7.03 0.64 -1.17
C LEU A 24 7.16 0.80 -2.68
N GLN A 25 6.41 0.00 -3.42
CA GLN A 25 6.31 0.09 -4.88
C GLN A 25 4.86 0.06 -5.32
N LEU A 26 4.52 0.94 -6.25
CA LEU A 26 3.24 0.92 -6.96
C LEU A 26 3.49 0.36 -8.36
N THR A 27 2.75 -0.68 -8.71
CA THR A 27 2.80 -1.28 -10.04
C THR A 27 1.41 -1.27 -10.68
N SER A 28 1.36 -1.29 -12.00
CA SER A 28 0.13 -1.61 -12.71
C SER A 28 -0.38 -2.98 -12.28
N ASP A 29 -1.70 -3.09 -12.17
CA ASP A 29 -2.32 -4.40 -12.06
C ASP A 29 -2.00 -5.20 -13.34
N PRO A 30 -1.59 -6.47 -13.24
CA PRO A 30 -1.37 -7.32 -14.42
C PRO A 30 -2.59 -7.40 -15.35
N ALA A 31 -3.81 -7.20 -14.83
CA ALA A 31 -5.05 -7.17 -15.60
C ALA A 31 -5.25 -5.88 -16.42
N CYS A 32 -4.45 -4.83 -16.19
CA CYS A 32 -4.49 -3.61 -17.00
C CYS A 32 -3.73 -3.80 -18.31
N SER A 33 -4.41 -3.59 -19.44
CA SER A 33 -3.82 -3.64 -20.79
C SER A 33 -2.73 -2.59 -21.00
N ASP A 34 -2.90 -1.42 -20.38
CA ASP A 34 -1.93 -0.32 -20.45
C ASP A 34 -1.03 -0.33 -19.21
N LYS A 35 0.26 -0.55 -19.43
CA LYS A 35 1.28 -0.44 -18.38
C LYS A 35 1.48 1.02 -18.01
N ALA A 36 0.69 1.50 -17.07
CA ALA A 36 0.84 2.81 -16.46
C ALA A 36 1.93 2.82 -15.38
N SER A 37 2.68 3.92 -15.32
CA SER A 37 3.53 4.22 -14.16
C SER A 37 2.72 5.04 -13.15
N TYR A 38 2.93 4.81 -11.86
CA TYR A 38 2.20 5.53 -10.82
C TYR A 38 3.15 6.28 -9.91
N ARG A 39 2.71 7.46 -9.46
CA ARG A 39 3.30 8.19 -8.35
C ARG A 39 2.24 8.34 -7.26
N CYS A 40 2.68 8.37 -6.02
CA CYS A 40 1.82 8.70 -4.90
C CYS A 40 2.41 9.85 -4.09
N LYS A 41 1.53 10.72 -3.56
CA LYS A 41 1.93 11.79 -2.65
C LYS A 41 2.38 11.24 -1.29
N TYR A 42 1.60 10.32 -0.75
CA TYR A 42 1.97 9.53 0.42
C TYR A 42 1.14 8.25 0.51
N ALA A 43 1.70 7.26 1.22
CA ALA A 43 1.01 6.08 1.72
C ALA A 43 0.84 6.18 3.23
N GLU A 44 -0.22 5.58 3.76
CA GLU A 44 -0.45 5.40 5.19
C GLU A 44 -0.09 3.96 5.56
N LEU A 45 0.70 3.80 6.63
CA LEU A 45 1.04 2.50 7.15
C LEU A 45 0.54 2.40 8.58
N THR A 46 -0.04 1.25 8.93
CA THR A 46 -0.52 0.96 10.28
C THR A 46 -0.05 -0.41 10.72
N LEU A 47 0.62 -0.48 11.87
CA LEU A 47 0.87 -1.75 12.56
C LEU A 47 -0.41 -2.16 13.30
N MET A 48 -0.96 -3.32 12.96
CA MET A 48 -2.24 -3.81 13.47
C MET A 48 -2.03 -5.08 14.29
N ARG A 49 -2.67 -5.14 15.46
CA ARG A 49 -2.74 -6.32 16.34
C ARG A 49 -4.19 -6.65 16.64
N ALA A 50 -4.61 -7.87 16.31
CA ALA A 50 -5.99 -8.34 16.52
C ALA A 50 -7.06 -7.32 16.04
N GLY A 51 -6.82 -6.72 14.86
CA GLY A 51 -7.74 -5.75 14.26
C GLY A 51 -7.65 -4.31 14.79
N ARG A 52 -6.74 -4.01 15.72
CA ARG A 52 -6.55 -2.65 16.28
C ARG A 52 -5.17 -2.08 15.96
N PRO A 53 -5.05 -0.77 15.69
CA PRO A 53 -3.76 -0.12 15.56
C PRO A 53 -2.95 -0.24 16.86
N VAL A 54 -1.68 -0.64 16.75
CA VAL A 54 -0.72 -0.66 17.87
C VAL A 54 -0.16 0.75 18.13
N PHE A 55 -0.04 1.55 17.06
CA PHE A 55 0.40 2.94 17.06
C PHE A 55 -0.49 3.77 16.12
N PRO A 56 -0.45 5.11 16.21
CA PRO A 56 -0.96 5.97 15.15
C PRO A 56 -0.35 5.61 13.79
N ALA A 57 -1.14 5.70 12.73
CA ALA A 57 -0.67 5.47 11.38
C ALA A 57 0.46 6.46 11.03
N ILE A 58 1.47 5.97 10.32
CA ILE A 58 2.54 6.82 9.78
C ILE A 58 2.26 7.16 8.32
N ARG A 59 2.68 8.35 7.90
CA ARG A 59 2.64 8.77 6.49
C ARG A 59 4.02 8.64 5.86
N ALA A 60 4.11 7.79 4.85
CA ALA A 60 5.31 7.62 4.03
C ALA A 60 5.21 8.50 2.78
N TYR A 61 6.05 9.53 2.70
CA TYR A 61 6.14 10.44 1.55
C TYR A 61 7.22 10.02 0.53
N LYS A 62 7.99 8.98 0.83
CA LYS A 62 9.03 8.41 -0.02
C LYS A 62 8.83 6.90 -0.14
N SER A 63 9.44 6.30 -1.17
CA SER A 63 9.42 4.84 -1.35
C SER A 63 10.06 4.10 -0.19
N ASP A 64 11.15 4.65 0.36
CA ASP A 64 11.88 4.05 1.46
C ASP A 64 11.25 4.48 2.79
N VAL A 65 10.78 3.50 3.56
CA VAL A 65 10.04 3.72 4.79
C VAL A 65 10.79 3.11 5.96
N GLY A 66 11.11 3.95 6.95
CA GLY A 66 11.71 3.53 8.20
C GLY A 66 10.65 3.01 9.17
N LEU A 67 10.78 1.76 9.58
CA LEU A 67 9.92 1.06 10.54
C LEU A 67 10.66 0.70 11.85
N SER A 68 11.87 1.25 12.08
CA SER A 68 12.69 0.94 13.25
C SER A 68 11.96 1.08 14.59
N ALA A 69 11.06 2.06 14.71
CA ALA A 69 10.23 2.25 15.91
C ALA A 69 9.25 1.08 16.16
N TRP A 70 8.80 0.42 15.10
CA TRP A 70 7.86 -0.70 15.17
C TRP A 70 8.54 -2.04 15.43
N VAL A 71 9.82 -2.19 15.08
CA VAL A 71 10.59 -3.43 15.30
C VAL A 71 10.49 -3.92 16.74
N ARG A 72 10.61 -3.01 17.73
CA ARG A 72 10.56 -3.38 19.17
C ARG A 72 9.17 -3.75 19.66
N ALA A 73 8.12 -3.29 18.99
CA ALA A 73 6.74 -3.41 19.43
C ALA A 73 5.97 -4.49 18.68
N ALA A 74 6.44 -4.87 17.49
CA ALA A 74 5.88 -5.92 16.66
C ALA A 74 5.95 -7.28 17.35
N ARG A 75 4.89 -8.06 17.17
CA ARG A 75 4.78 -9.45 17.63
C ARG A 75 4.41 -10.35 16.47
N PRO A 76 4.76 -11.65 16.54
CA PRO A 76 4.27 -12.63 15.58
C PRO A 76 2.74 -12.59 15.50
N GLY A 77 2.20 -12.57 14.28
CA GLY A 77 0.76 -12.48 14.03
C GLY A 77 0.20 -11.05 13.98
N ASP A 78 0.99 -10.02 14.31
CA ASP A 78 0.65 -8.66 13.90
C ASP A 78 0.66 -8.57 12.36
N LYS A 79 0.00 -7.55 11.81
CA LYS A 79 0.04 -7.27 10.37
C LYS A 79 0.39 -5.81 10.12
N ILE A 80 1.16 -5.55 9.07
CA ILE A 80 1.28 -4.19 8.54
C ILE A 80 0.21 -4.01 7.48
N TYR A 81 -0.60 -2.98 7.65
CA TYR A 81 -1.56 -2.54 6.67
C TYR A 81 -1.03 -1.27 5.99
N VAL A 82 -0.88 -1.32 4.68
CA VAL A 82 -0.47 -0.20 3.83
C VAL A 82 -1.66 0.22 3.01
N PHE A 83 -1.94 1.52 3.00
CA PHE A 83 -3.06 2.10 2.29
C PHE A 83 -2.60 3.33 1.50
N VAL A 84 -2.97 3.39 0.22
CA VAL A 84 -2.72 4.53 -0.64
C VAL A 84 -4.06 5.06 -1.13
N PRO A 85 -4.53 6.21 -0.59
CA PRO A 85 -5.76 6.84 -1.06
C PRO A 85 -5.69 7.17 -2.56
N TYR A 86 -6.78 6.97 -3.30
CA TYR A 86 -6.82 7.29 -4.73
C TYR A 86 -6.56 8.77 -5.03
N GLN A 87 -7.01 9.67 -4.14
CA GLN A 87 -6.72 11.10 -4.22
C GLN A 87 -5.21 11.43 -4.14
N ASN A 88 -4.39 10.51 -3.63
CA ASN A 88 -2.95 10.66 -3.58
C ASN A 88 -2.24 10.01 -4.77
N LEU A 89 -2.95 9.33 -5.67
CA LEU A 89 -2.38 8.66 -6.84
C LEU A 89 -2.38 9.57 -8.06
N THR A 90 -1.28 9.48 -8.80
CA THR A 90 -1.08 10.16 -10.07
C THR A 90 -0.57 9.13 -11.08
N VAL A 91 -1.23 9.07 -12.23
CA VAL A 91 -0.81 8.28 -13.37
C VAL A 91 0.25 9.08 -14.13
N VAL A 92 1.35 8.42 -14.44
CA VAL A 92 2.42 8.93 -15.29
C VAL A 92 2.37 8.17 -16.60
N ALA A 93 1.99 8.86 -17.67
CA ALA A 93 1.95 8.30 -19.01
C ALA A 93 3.37 8.13 -19.58
N ALA A 94 3.48 7.40 -20.70
CA ALA A 94 4.78 7.11 -21.33
C ALA A 94 5.52 8.37 -21.82
N ASP A 95 4.78 9.44 -22.13
CA ASP A 95 5.31 10.76 -22.49
C ASP A 95 5.76 11.59 -21.28
N GLY A 96 5.64 11.05 -20.06
CA GLY A 96 5.98 11.72 -18.80
C GLY A 96 4.91 12.67 -18.28
N SER A 97 3.80 12.83 -18.99
CA SER A 97 2.66 13.62 -18.52
C SER A 97 2.04 12.99 -17.26
N GLN A 98 1.55 13.85 -16.38
CA GLN A 98 0.98 13.47 -15.10
C GLN A 98 -0.52 13.78 -15.10
N GLN A 99 -1.33 12.77 -14.81
CA GLN A 99 -2.77 12.89 -14.71
C GLN A 99 -3.24 12.35 -13.35
N PRO A 100 -4.22 12.98 -12.69
CA PRO A 100 -4.83 12.40 -11.51
C PRO A 100 -5.33 10.99 -11.80
N TYR A 101 -5.23 10.09 -10.81
CA TYR A 101 -5.81 8.77 -10.95
C TYR A 101 -7.34 8.87 -11.02
N THR A 102 -7.89 8.53 -12.18
CA THR A 102 -9.33 8.34 -12.34
C THR A 102 -9.68 6.93 -11.89
N LEU A 103 -10.57 6.84 -10.92
CA LEU A 103 -11.14 5.57 -10.46
C LEU A 103 -11.68 4.78 -11.66
N PRO A 104 -11.28 3.52 -11.86
CA PRO A 104 -11.96 2.68 -12.83
C PRO A 104 -13.44 2.58 -12.46
N GLU A 105 -14.33 2.77 -13.44
CA GLU A 105 -15.77 2.61 -13.20
C GLU A 105 -16.01 1.23 -12.57
N PRO A 106 -16.72 1.15 -11.43
CA PRO A 106 -16.92 -0.12 -10.77
C PRO A 106 -17.62 -1.07 -11.74
N ALA A 107 -17.07 -2.28 -11.90
CA ALA A 107 -17.72 -3.39 -12.57
C ALA A 107 -18.91 -3.92 -11.73
N LYS A 108 -19.86 -3.03 -11.41
CA LYS A 108 -21.05 -3.23 -10.55
C LYS A 108 -20.69 -3.55 -9.07
N PRO A 109 -21.40 -2.99 -8.08
CA PRO A 109 -22.79 -2.55 -8.13
C PRO A 109 -22.98 -1.05 -8.44
N LYS A 110 -24.24 -0.68 -8.68
CA LYS A 110 -24.76 0.64 -9.10
C LYS A 110 -24.35 1.83 -8.21
N TYR A 111 -23.76 1.54 -7.05
CA TYR A 111 -23.12 2.50 -6.16
C TYR A 111 -21.86 1.83 -5.60
N PRO A 112 -20.66 2.40 -5.75
CA PRO A 112 -19.50 1.91 -5.00
C PRO A 112 -19.83 2.00 -3.51
N ASP A 113 -19.63 0.93 -2.76
CA ASP A 113 -19.75 0.99 -1.30
C ASP A 113 -18.60 1.85 -0.78
N LEU A 114 -18.85 3.15 -0.62
CA LEU A 114 -17.90 4.15 -0.13
C LEU A 114 -17.42 3.85 1.30
N ARG A 115 -17.84 2.74 1.92
CA ARG A 115 -17.38 2.30 3.24
C ARG A 115 -16.16 1.39 3.19
N THR A 116 -15.87 0.73 2.06
CA THR A 116 -14.71 -0.17 1.96
C THR A 116 -13.45 0.60 1.58
N ASP A 117 -12.29 0.15 2.08
CA ASP A 117 -11.00 0.76 1.74
C ASP A 117 -10.70 0.62 0.23
N GLU A 118 -11.18 -0.45 -0.40
CA GLU A 118 -11.10 -0.68 -1.84
C GLU A 118 -11.82 0.39 -2.67
N ALA A 119 -12.87 1.02 -2.13
CA ALA A 119 -13.52 2.15 -2.78
C ALA A 119 -12.75 3.48 -2.64
N LYS A 120 -11.79 3.55 -1.70
CA LYS A 120 -11.07 4.79 -1.33
C LYS A 120 -9.61 4.79 -1.74
N GLY A 121 -9.02 3.62 -1.97
CA GLY A 121 -7.62 3.50 -2.34
C GLY A 121 -7.18 2.08 -2.62
N VAL A 122 -5.89 1.94 -2.86
CA VAL A 122 -5.24 0.64 -3.00
C VAL A 122 -4.62 0.28 -1.67
N SER A 123 -4.86 -0.96 -1.22
CA SER A 123 -4.29 -1.45 0.03
C SER A 123 -3.46 -2.70 -0.18
N PHE A 124 -2.51 -2.92 0.71
CA PHE A 124 -1.76 -4.16 0.82
C PHE A 124 -1.53 -4.47 2.30
N SER A 125 -1.83 -5.70 2.70
CA SER A 125 -1.55 -6.18 4.04
C SER A 125 -0.67 -7.41 4.00
N TRP A 126 0.35 -7.45 4.84
CA TRP A 126 1.11 -8.67 5.08
C TRP A 126 1.20 -8.96 6.56
N GLN A 127 1.23 -10.24 6.86
CA GLN A 127 1.37 -10.74 8.22
C GLN A 127 2.84 -10.72 8.64
N LEU A 128 3.12 -10.43 9.91
CA LEU A 128 4.46 -10.54 10.46
C LEU A 128 4.69 -11.98 10.93
N LEU A 129 5.65 -12.61 10.27
CA LEU A 129 6.21 -13.90 10.68
C LEU A 129 7.31 -13.62 11.72
N LYS A 130 7.61 -14.61 12.58
CA LYS A 130 8.57 -14.49 13.68
C LYS A 130 9.89 -13.81 13.27
#